data_AF-A0A8F0CKV4-F1
#
_entry.id   AF-A0A8F0CKV4-F1
#
_cell.length_a   1.000
_cell.length_b   1.000
_cell.length_c   1.000
_cell.angle_alpha   90.00
_cell.angle_beta   90.00
_cell.angle_gamma   90.00
#
_symmetry.space_group_name_H-M   'P 1'
#
loop_
_entity.id
_entity.type
_entity.pdbx_description
1 polymer ?
#
loop_
_entity_poly.entity_id
_entity_poly.type
_entity_poly.pdbx_seq_one_letter_code
_entity_poly.pdbx_strand_id
1 'polypeptide(L)'
;MKLNKKSFSGVRIVRAGELEPGAVSEEQFWLLVDISPIHSEKIILALKDYFVSGYSRKVVCERHGMSGGYGVCRGATGDVTSRGI
;
A
#
# COMPACT_ATOMS: atom_id res chain seq x y z
N MET A 1 -23.17 13.33 24.52
CA MET A 1 -22.83 14.01 23.24
C MET A 1 -22.54 12.96 22.18
N LYS A 2 -23.37 12.85 21.15
CA LYS A 2 -23.26 11.84 20.08
C LYS A 2 -22.32 12.37 18.99
N LEU A 3 -21.11 11.83 18.90
CA LEU A 3 -20.18 12.17 17.82
C LEU A 3 -20.68 11.57 16.50
N ASN A 4 -20.75 12.42 15.49
CA ASN A 4 -21.35 12.15 14.20
C ASN A 4 -20.34 11.41 13.30
N LYS A 5 -20.61 10.13 13.00
CA LYS A 5 -19.78 9.26 12.13
C LYS A 5 -19.59 9.78 10.70
N LYS A 6 -20.37 10.78 10.25
CA LYS A 6 -20.32 11.32 8.88
C LYS A 6 -19.06 12.18 8.62
N SER A 7 -18.34 12.58 9.67
CA SER A 7 -17.20 13.51 9.56
C SER A 7 -15.85 12.87 9.21
N PHE A 8 -15.73 11.54 9.24
CA PHE A 8 -14.47 10.83 9.03
C PHE A 8 -14.38 10.09 7.70
N SER A 9 -15.37 10.22 6.80
CA SER A 9 -15.36 9.53 5.51
C SER A 9 -14.20 9.94 4.58
N GLY A 10 -13.50 11.02 4.89
CA GLY A 10 -12.28 11.46 4.19
C GLY A 10 -10.99 11.40 5.01
N VAL A 11 -11.04 10.93 6.27
CA VAL A 11 -9.86 10.91 7.16
C VAL A 11 -9.18 9.55 7.02
N ARG A 12 -8.03 9.52 6.35
CA ARG A 12 -7.15 8.34 6.30
C ARG A 12 -6.30 8.32 7.56
N ILE A 13 -6.51 7.32 8.42
CA ILE A 13 -5.65 7.09 9.59
C ILE A 13 -4.37 6.41 9.08
N VAL A 14 -3.34 7.21 8.87
CA VAL A 14 -1.99 6.75 8.57
C VAL A 14 -1.26 6.58 9.90
N ARG A 15 -0.58 5.45 10.13
CA ARG A 15 0.31 5.36 11.30
C ARG A 15 1.46 6.34 11.10
N ALA A 16 1.87 7.03 12.17
CA ALA A 16 3.01 7.94 12.10
C ALA A 16 4.24 7.16 11.61
N GLY A 17 4.78 7.57 10.44
CA GLY A 17 5.89 6.88 9.77
C GLY A 17 5.52 5.97 8.60
N GLU A 18 4.24 5.86 8.23
CA GLU A 18 3.80 5.10 7.04
C GLU A 18 3.64 6.03 5.83
N LEU A 19 4.16 5.61 4.68
CA LEU A 19 4.09 6.37 3.43
C LEU A 19 2.72 6.19 2.78
N GLU A 20 2.12 7.29 2.33
CA GLU A 20 0.84 7.23 1.63
C GLU A 20 1.00 6.73 0.17
N PRO A 21 0.03 5.96 -0.35
CA PRO A 21 0.03 5.55 -1.76
C PRO A 21 -0.03 6.78 -2.67
N GLY A 22 0.84 6.84 -3.69
CA GLY A 22 0.87 7.93 -4.66
C GLY A 22 1.42 9.26 -4.12
N ALA A 23 2.02 9.26 -2.93
CA ALA A 23 2.57 10.47 -2.31
C ALA A 23 4.08 10.63 -2.52
N VAL A 24 4.75 9.65 -3.12
CA VAL A 24 6.22 9.64 -3.31
C VAL A 24 6.54 9.89 -4.78
N SER A 25 7.41 10.86 -5.05
CA SER A 25 7.88 11.08 -6.43
C SER A 25 8.80 9.95 -6.89
N GLU A 26 8.91 9.74 -8.20
CA GLU A 26 9.74 8.66 -8.75
C GLU A 26 11.23 8.80 -8.33
N GLU A 27 11.76 10.02 -8.33
CA GLU A 27 13.14 10.29 -7.89
C GLU A 27 13.35 9.96 -6.42
N GLN A 28 12.42 10.37 -5.55
CA GLN A 28 12.47 10.05 -4.12
C GLN A 28 12.35 8.55 -3.88
N PHE A 29 11.53 7.86 -4.67
CA PHE A 29 11.37 6.42 -4.60
C PHE A 29 12.68 5.69 -4.89
N TRP A 30 13.39 6.05 -5.96
CA TRP A 30 14.67 5.41 -6.29
C TRP A 30 15.74 5.64 -5.23
N LEU A 31 15.83 6.85 -4.68
CA LEU A 31 16.74 7.14 -3.57
C LEU A 31 16.44 6.26 -2.34
N LEU A 32 15.16 6.05 -2.02
CA LEU A 32 14.75 5.17 -0.92
C LEU A 32 15.09 3.70 -1.18
N VAL A 33 14.97 3.24 -2.43
CA VAL A 33 15.35 1.89 -2.83
C VAL A 33 16.84 1.68 -2.67
N ASP A 34 17.66 2.63 -3.13
CA ASP A 34 19.12 2.55 -3.10
C ASP A 34 19.69 2.46 -1.68
N ILE A 35 19.09 3.17 -0.72
CA ILE A 35 19.50 3.12 0.69
C ILE A 35 18.91 1.92 1.45
N SER A 36 17.90 1.26 0.89
CA SER A 36 17.21 0.16 1.55
C SER A 36 17.91 -1.17 1.30
N PRO A 37 17.82 -2.13 2.24
CA PRO A 37 18.31 -3.50 2.01
C PRO A 37 17.37 -4.33 1.10
N ILE A 38 16.58 -3.69 0.23
CA ILE A 38 15.64 -4.33 -0.67
C ILE A 38 16.34 -4.55 -2.01
N HIS A 39 16.63 -5.81 -2.34
CA HIS A 39 17.30 -6.17 -3.59
C HIS A 39 16.41 -6.95 -4.56
N SER A 40 15.18 -7.25 -4.18
CA SER A 40 14.27 -7.97 -5.05
C SER A 40 13.57 -6.99 -5.99
N GLU A 41 13.92 -7.07 -7.28
CA GLU A 41 13.33 -6.28 -8.36
C GLU A 41 11.79 -6.34 -8.36
N LYS A 42 11.23 -7.53 -8.13
CA LYS A 42 9.79 -7.75 -8.02
C LYS A 42 9.13 -6.88 -6.94
N ILE A 43 9.79 -6.73 -5.79
CA ILE A 43 9.30 -5.93 -4.67
C ILE A 43 9.51 -4.45 -4.94
N ILE A 44 10.63 -4.07 -5.55
CA ILE A 44 10.89 -2.68 -5.96
C ILE A 44 9.80 -2.21 -6.92
N LEU A 45 9.47 -2.99 -7.94
CA LEU A 45 8.40 -2.67 -8.89
C LEU A 45 7.02 -2.58 -8.21
N ALA A 46 6.73 -3.49 -7.28
CA ALA A 46 5.50 -3.43 -6.50
C ALA A 46 5.41 -2.18 -5.61
N LEU A 47 6.51 -1.79 -4.96
CA LEU A 47 6.57 -0.58 -4.14
C LEU A 47 6.47 0.69 -5.00
N LYS A 48 7.03 0.68 -6.22
CA LYS A 48 6.88 1.76 -7.18
C LYS A 48 5.41 1.96 -7.57
N ASP A 49 4.74 0.88 -7.95
CA ASP A 49 3.31 0.91 -8.30
C ASP A 49 2.45 1.41 -7.12
N TYR A 50 2.84 1.08 -5.88
CA TYR A 50 2.11 1.49 -4.68
C TYR A 50 2.38 2.95 -4.29
N PHE A 51 3.65 3.35 -4.12
CA PHE A 51 4.02 4.66 -3.59
C PHE A 51 4.09 5.77 -4.65
N VAL A 52 4.42 5.44 -5.90
CA VAL A 52 4.52 6.41 -7.00
C VAL A 52 3.21 6.46 -7.77
N SER A 53 2.70 5.31 -8.22
CA SER A 53 1.46 5.26 -9.02
C SER A 53 0.17 5.24 -8.19
N GLY A 54 0.26 5.04 -6.87
CA GLY A 54 -0.90 5.07 -5.98
C GLY A 54 -1.86 3.90 -6.13
N TYR A 55 -1.43 2.79 -6.74
CA TYR A 55 -2.28 1.60 -6.85
C TYR A 55 -2.59 1.02 -5.47
N SER A 56 -3.78 0.41 -5.32
CA SER A 56 -4.14 -0.24 -4.07
C SER A 56 -3.33 -1.52 -3.86
N ARG A 57 -3.11 -1.91 -2.60
CA ARG A 57 -2.34 -3.12 -2.24
C ARG A 57 -2.85 -4.36 -3.00
N LYS A 58 -4.16 -4.52 -3.13
CA LYS A 58 -4.78 -5.66 -3.84
C LYS A 58 -4.32 -5.74 -5.31
N VAL A 59 -4.38 -4.62 -6.03
CA VAL A 59 -3.98 -4.56 -7.44
C VAL A 59 -2.50 -4.85 -7.62
N VAL A 60 -1.66 -4.30 -6.73
CA VAL A 60 -0.21 -4.52 -6.75
C VAL A 60 0.12 -6.00 -6.48
N CYS A 61 -0.49 -6.61 -5.47
CA CYS A 61 -0.24 -8.01 -5.12
C CYS A 61 -0.71 -8.99 -6.21
N GLU A 62 -1.83 -8.69 -6.88
CA GLU A 62 -2.32 -9.46 -8.03
C GLU A 62 -1.41 -9.31 -9.25
N ARG A 63 -1.05 -8.07 -9.61
CA ARG A 63 -0.20 -7.76 -10.77
C ARG A 63 1.19 -8.36 -10.66
N HIS A 64 1.76 -8.30 -9.46
CA HIS A 64 3.09 -8.83 -9.20
C HIS A 64 3.04 -10.26 -8.65
N GLY A 65 1.87 -10.90 -8.46
CA GLY A 65 1.79 -12.27 -7.94
C GLY A 65 2.55 -12.45 -6.61
N MET A 66 2.36 -11.53 -5.67
CA MET A 66 3.01 -11.54 -4.36
C MET A 66 2.09 -12.21 -3.32
N SER A 67 2.64 -13.10 -2.49
CA SER A 67 1.88 -13.70 -1.39
C SER A 67 1.64 -12.67 -0.29
N GLY A 68 0.48 -12.74 0.37
CA GLY A 68 0.02 -11.77 1.39
C GLY A 68 0.91 -11.57 2.62
N GLY A 69 2.02 -12.32 2.73
CA GLY A 69 2.99 -12.20 3.82
C GLY A 69 4.09 -11.17 3.59
N TYR A 70 4.26 -10.67 2.36
CA TYR A 70 5.42 -9.86 1.98
C TYR A 70 5.12 -8.36 1.91
N GLY A 71 5.92 -7.53 2.61
CA GLY A 71 5.98 -6.07 2.50
C GLY A 71 4.63 -5.36 2.33
N VAL A 72 4.39 -4.84 1.13
CA VAL A 72 3.18 -4.09 0.72
C VAL A 72 1.89 -4.91 0.75
N CYS A 73 1.99 -6.24 0.64
CA CYS A 73 0.85 -7.15 0.64
C CYS A 73 0.40 -7.57 2.03
N ARG A 74 1.11 -7.16 3.09
CA ARG A 74 0.71 -7.43 4.48
C ARG A 74 -0.61 -6.74 4.78
N GLY A 75 -1.65 -7.54 4.99
CA GLY A 75 -3.02 -7.09 5.23
C GLY A 75 -3.93 -7.07 3.99
N ALA A 76 -3.45 -7.44 2.80
CA ALA A 76 -4.31 -7.69 1.63
C ALA A 76 -5.10 -9.00 1.74
N THR A 77 -4.72 -9.90 2.65
CA THR A 77 -5.40 -11.18 2.94
C THR A 77 -6.61 -11.04 3.88
N GLY A 78 -7.08 -9.82 4.14
CA GLY A 78 -8.24 -9.54 5.00
C GLY A 78 -9.59 -9.41 4.29
N ASP A 79 -9.64 -9.38 2.95
CA ASP A 79 -10.90 -9.28 2.19
C ASP A 79 -11.16 -10.52 1.34
N VAL A 80 -11.25 -11.68 2.00
CA VAL A 80 -12.22 -12.71 1.62
C VAL A 80 -13.47 -12.52 2.49
N THR A 81 -14.12 -11.36 2.35
CA THR A 81 -15.51 -11.25 2.83
C THR A 81 -16.38 -11.96 1.81
N SER A 82 -16.62 -13.24 2.05
CA SER A 82 -17.79 -13.95 1.56
C SER A 82 -19.05 -13.17 1.94
N ARG A 83 -19.61 -12.40 0.99
CA ARG A 83 -21.03 -12.01 0.89
C ARG A 83 -21.26 -11.81 -0.62
N GLY A 84 -21.78 -12.76 -1.37
CA GLY A 84 -23.05 -13.44 -1.13
C GLY A 84 -24.14 -12.65 -1.83
N ILE A 85 -24.29 -12.87 -3.14
CA ILE A 85 -25.55 -13.08 -3.91
C ILE A 85 -25.17 -13.98 -5.07
#